data_AF-A0A2V7FB32-F1
#
_entry.id   AF-A0A2V7FB32-F1
#
_cell.length_a   1.000
_cell.length_b   1.000
_cell.length_c   1.000
_cell.angle_alpha   90.00
_cell.angle_beta   90.00
_cell.angle_gamma   90.00
#
_symmetry.space_group_name_H-M   'P 1'
#
loop_
_entity.id
_entity.type
_entity.pdbx_description
1 polymer ?
#
loop_
_entity_poly.entity_id
_entity_poly.type
_entity_poly.pdbx_seq_one_letter_code
_entity_poly.pdbx_strand_id
1 'polypeptide(L)' 'MAELIHVSKVRIIKDKGPLRRAWIENFPDPVVYGVHGGIKKFYGVEPEQEAPTTLDHLVAAVGG' A
#
# COMPACT_ATOMS: atom_id res chain seq x y z
N MET A 1 18.50 16.28 24.89
CA MET A 1 17.23 15.85 24.27
C MET A 1 17.48 15.75 22.79
N ALA A 2 17.06 14.66 22.14
CA ALA A 2 17.19 14.51 20.69
C ALA A 2 16.07 15.26 19.96
N GLU A 3 16.35 15.73 18.74
CA GLU A 3 15.38 16.40 17.87
C GLU A 3 14.54 15.36 17.10
N LEU A 4 13.21 15.59 17.02
CA LEU A 4 12.30 14.78 16.21
C LEU A 4 12.32 15.28 14.75
N ILE A 5 13.03 14.58 13.88
CA ILE A 5 13.20 14.99 12.47
C ILE A 5 12.00 14.58 11.59
N HIS A 6 11.37 13.43 11.86
CA HIS A 6 10.29 12.94 11.02
C HIS A 6 9.37 11.97 11.77
N VAL A 7 8.08 12.04 11.46
CA VAL A 7 7.07 11.01 11.77
C VAL A 7 6.34 10.72 10.48
N SER A 8 6.28 9.45 10.07
CA SER A 8 5.53 9.07 8.89
C SER A 8 4.04 9.27 9.13
N LYS A 9 3.40 10.09 8.30
CA LYS A 9 1.95 10.28 8.32
C LYS A 9 1.35 9.68 7.07
N VAL A 10 0.59 8.60 7.27
CA VAL A 10 -0.06 7.85 6.20
C VAL A 10 -1.53 7.64 6.55
N ARG A 11 -2.41 7.90 5.58
CA ARG A 11 -3.85 7.62 5.67
C ARG A 11 -4.23 6.62 4.60
N ILE A 12 -4.74 5.47 5.00
CA ILE A 12 -5.22 4.42 4.08
C ILE A 12 -6.74 4.50 3.96
N ILE A 13 -7.24 4.57 2.72
CA ILE A 13 -8.66 4.47 2.40
C ILE A 13 -8.91 3.16 1.67
N LYS A 14 -9.94 2.43 2.10
CA LYS A 14 -10.53 1.32 1.34
C LYS A 14 -11.49 1.86 0.32
N ASP A 15 -11.19 1.59 -0.95
CA ASP A 15 -12.08 1.95 -2.06
C ASP A 15 -13.10 0.83 -2.27
N LYS A 16 -12.81 -0.10 -3.19
CA LYS A 16 -13.69 -1.25 -3.52
C LYS A 16 -12.90 -2.55 -3.44
N GLY A 17 -13.50 -3.55 -2.79
CA GLY A 17 -12.88 -4.86 -2.64
C GLY A 17 -11.47 -4.79 -2.02
N PRO A 18 -10.45 -5.36 -2.68
CA PRO A 18 -9.08 -5.34 -2.17
C PRO A 18 -8.35 -4.01 -2.40
N LEU A 19 -8.88 -3.11 -3.25
CA LEU A 19 -8.20 -1.85 -3.57
C LEU A 19 -8.14 -0.90 -2.37
N ARG A 20 -6.99 -0.25 -2.23
CA ARG A 20 -6.68 0.73 -1.19
C ARG A 20 -5.91 1.90 -1.81
N ARG A 21 -6.19 3.11 -1.36
CA ARG A 21 -5.34 4.29 -1.61
C ARG A 21 -4.63 4.69 -0.32
N ALA A 22 -3.30 4.70 -0.34
CA ALA A 22 -2.48 5.20 0.74
C ALA A 22 -2.00 6.61 0.42
N TRP A 23 -2.49 7.57 1.19
CA TRP A 23 -2.08 8.97 1.14
C TRP A 23 -0.90 9.17 2.08
N ILE A 24 0.27 9.39 1.51
CA ILE A 24 1.50 9.66 2.24
C ILE A 24 1.70 11.17 2.29
N GLU A 25 1.99 11.72 3.46
CA GLU A 25 2.22 13.16 3.63
C GLU A 25 3.28 13.67 2.63
N ASN A 26 2.99 14.84 2.03
CA ASN A 26 3.79 15.53 1.01
C ASN A 26 3.82 14.89 -0.40
N PHE A 27 3.10 13.80 -0.66
CA PHE A 27 2.89 13.29 -2.01
C PHE A 27 1.57 13.79 -2.59
N PRO A 28 1.54 14.27 -3.85
CA PRO A 28 0.32 14.79 -4.48
C PRO A 28 -0.70 13.68 -4.78
N ASP A 29 -0.21 12.48 -5.06
CA ASP A 29 -1.02 11.33 -5.45
C ASP A 29 -0.88 10.17 -4.45
N PRO A 30 -1.92 9.36 -4.26
CA PRO A 30 -1.85 8.20 -3.39
C PRO A 30 -1.10 7.05 -4.07
N VAL A 31 -0.46 6.21 -3.26
CA VAL A 31 -0.04 4.88 -3.72
C VAL A 31 -1.27 3.97 -3.74
N VAL A 32 -1.53 3.33 -4.89
CA VAL A 32 -2.62 2.37 -5.04
C VAL A 32 -2.12 0.98 -4.69
N TYR A 33 -2.78 0.34 -3.73
CA TYR A 33 -2.54 -1.06 -3.39
C TYR A 33 -3.76 -1.92 -3.70
N GLY A 34 -3.52 -3.22 -3.90
CA GLY A 34 -4.55 -4.21 -4.11
C GLY A 34 -4.03 -5.61 -3.81
N VAL A 35 -4.39 -6.55 -4.68
CA VAL A 35 -3.89 -7.93 -4.67
C VAL A 35 -3.56 -8.34 -6.10
N HIS A 36 -2.59 -9.24 -6.25
CA HIS A 36 -2.16 -9.78 -7.54
C HIS A 36 -1.67 -11.23 -7.38
N GLY A 37 -1.46 -11.92 -8.51
CA GLY A 37 -0.74 -13.20 -8.57
C GLY A 37 -1.23 -14.28 -7.60
N GLY A 38 -0.33 -14.84 -6.80
CA GLY A 38 -0.67 -15.87 -5.79
C GLY A 38 -1.50 -15.34 -4.62
N ILE A 39 -1.40 -14.04 -4.32
CA ILE A 39 -2.05 -13.43 -3.16
C ILE A 39 -3.56 -13.34 -3.38
N LYS A 40 -4.00 -12.99 -4.59
CA LYS A 40 -5.43 -12.97 -4.91
C LYS A 40 -6.08 -14.36 -4.79
N LYS A 41 -5.34 -15.44 -5.11
CA LYS A 41 -5.77 -16.83 -4.91
C LYS A 41 -5.86 -17.21 -3.43
N PHE A 42 -4.87 -16.80 -2.63
CA PHE A 42 -4.88 -17.03 -1.17
C PHE A 42 -6.11 -16.40 -0.51
N TYR A 43 -6.48 -15.19 -0.91
CA TYR A 43 -7.67 -14.50 -0.38
C TYR A 43 -8.99 -14.93 -1.05
N GLY A 44 -8.95 -15.73 -2.12
CA GLY A 44 -10.14 -16.13 -2.87
C GLY A 44 -10.89 -14.96 -3.50
N VAL A 45 -10.18 -13.88 -3.87
CA VAL A 45 -10.77 -12.67 -4.47
C VAL A 45 -10.24 -12.51 -5.89
N GLU A 46 -11.14 -12.33 -6.86
CA GLU A 46 -10.75 -11.88 -8.21
C GLU A 46 -10.97 -10.37 -8.30
N PRO A 47 -9.91 -9.54 -8.34
CA PRO A 47 -10.06 -8.09 -8.38
C PRO A 47 -10.41 -7.60 -9.78
N GLU A 48 -11.16 -6.50 -9.87
CA GLU A 48 -11.39 -5.79 -11.15
C GLU A 48 -10.08 -5.27 -11.76
N GLN A 49 -9.13 -4.90 -10.90
CA GLN A 49 -7.79 -4.45 -11.27
C GLN A 49 -6.77 -5.03 -10.30
N GLU A 50 -5.74 -5.69 -10.84
CA GLU A 50 -4.58 -6.09 -10.04
C GLU A 50 -3.71 -4.88 -9.68
N ALA A 51 -3.18 -4.88 -8.46
CA ALA A 51 -2.30 -3.84 -7.96
C ALA A 51 -1.33 -4.44 -6.93
N PRO A 52 -0.15 -3.84 -6.72
CA PRO A 52 0.80 -4.30 -5.73
C PRO A 52 0.16 -4.32 -4.34
N THR A 53 0.59 -5.25 -3.51
CA THR A 53 0.16 -5.33 -2.12
C THR A 53 1.02 -4.42 -1.25
N THR A 54 0.57 -4.15 -0.02
CA THR A 54 1.42 -3.51 0.98
C THR A 54 2.63 -4.36 1.35
N LEU A 55 2.57 -5.70 1.19
CA LEU A 55 3.70 -6.59 1.39
C LEU A 55 4.78 -6.39 0.33
N ASP A 56 4.39 -6.20 -0.93
CA ASP A 56 5.34 -5.89 -2.00
C ASP A 56 6.10 -4.59 -1.70
N HIS A 57 5.39 -3.58 -1.16
CA HIS A 57 6.04 -2.34 -0.73
C HIS A 57 7.04 -2.56 0.41
N LEU A 58 6.71 -3.40 1.40
CA LEU A 58 7.65 -3.74 2.48
C LEU A 58 8.90 -4.46 1.95
N VAL A 59 8.71 -5.40 1.02
CA VAL A 59 9.85 -6.10 0.37
C VAL A 59 10.70 -5.13 -0.42
N ALA A 60 10.08 -4.22 -1.19
CA ALA A 60 10.80 -3.18 -1.92
C ALA A 60 11.60 -2.26 -0.97
N ALA A 61 10.99 -1.81 0.12
CA ALA A 61 11.63 -0.95 1.11
C ALA A 61 12.85 -1.61 1.79
N VAL A 62 12.81 -2.93 1.98
CA VAL A 62 13.96 -3.69 2.49
C VAL A 62 15.00 -3.95 1.41
N GLY A 63 14.58 -4.05 0.14
CA GLY A 63 15.44 -4.36 -1.00
C GLY A 63 16.39 -3.23 -1.43
N GLY A 64 16.03 -1.96 -1.17
CA GLY A 64 16.85 -0.78 -1.49
C GLY A 64 16.15 0.21 -2.41
#